data_AF-A0A383UTF7-F1
#
_entry.id   AF-A0A383UTF7-F1
#
_cell.length_a   1.000
_cell.length_b   1.000
_cell.length_c   1.000
_cell.angle_alpha   90.00
_cell.angle_beta   90.00
_cell.angle_gamma   90.00
#
_symmetry.space_group_name_H-M   'P 1'
#
loop_
_entity.id
_entity.type
_entity.pdbx_description
1 polymer ?
#
loop_
_entity_poly.entity_id
_entity_poly.type
_entity_poly.pdbx_seq_one_letter_code
_entity_poly.pdbx_strand_id
1 'polypeptide(L)'
;MFIDSETQRYLDDNPMEDILKAFRSLYSSYFTTPCDRVFGKPKDLSKCRIPIQNLIDRFIHYINNGSLREERNNKIGSRLKSIGNWMKSTSFDLAPFEPLATLILNHATDREVWCSLNNLIETLEIIIVTASLKNAWATT
;
A
#
# COMPACT_ATOMS: atom_id res chain seq x y z
N MET A 1 -2.36 -3.43 16.45
CA MET A 1 -0.95 -2.99 16.35
C MET A 1 -0.82 -1.65 17.06
N PHE A 2 0.09 -1.52 18.02
CA PHE A 2 0.40 -0.24 18.66
C PHE A 2 1.50 0.47 17.86
N ILE A 3 1.32 1.76 17.56
CA ILE A 3 2.42 2.61 17.11
C ILE A 3 3.07 3.25 18.34
N ASP A 4 4.40 3.29 18.34
CA ASP A 4 5.16 3.95 19.39
C ASP A 4 5.10 5.48 19.26
N SER A 5 5.51 6.18 20.34
CA SER A 5 5.44 7.64 20.43
C SER A 5 6.31 8.36 19.40
N GLU A 6 7.43 7.76 18.97
CA GLU A 6 8.30 8.33 17.95
C GLU A 6 7.62 8.28 16.57
N THR A 7 7.01 7.13 16.25
CA THR A 7 6.22 6.96 15.03
C THR A 7 5.03 7.92 15.02
N GLN A 8 4.31 8.04 16.14
CA GLN A 8 3.20 8.99 16.24
C GLN A 8 3.68 10.42 15.99
N ARG A 9 4.75 10.86 16.67
CA ARG A 9 5.31 12.20 16.49
C ARG A 9 5.73 12.45 15.04
N TYR A 10 6.35 11.47 14.39
CA TYR A 10 6.71 11.60 12.99
C TYR A 10 5.51 11.79 12.08
N LEU A 11 4.43 11.02 12.29
CA LEU A 11 3.19 11.17 11.52
C LEU A 11 2.54 12.54 11.76
N ASP A 12 2.61 13.06 13.00
CA ASP A 12 2.10 14.39 13.33
C ASP A 12 2.91 15.50 12.62
N ASP A 13 4.25 15.33 12.55
CA ASP A 13 5.16 16.28 11.88
C ASP A 13 5.13 16.14 10.35
N ASN A 14 4.70 15.00 9.81
CA ASN A 14 4.71 14.66 8.39
C ASN A 14 3.36 14.06 7.97
N PRO A 15 2.30 14.87 7.84
CA PRO A 15 0.98 14.34 7.52
C PRO A 15 0.95 13.65 6.15
N MET A 16 0.23 12.53 6.06
CA MET A 16 0.10 11.75 4.83
C MET A 16 -0.97 12.27 3.88
N GLU A 17 -1.69 13.35 4.24
CA GLU A 17 -2.87 13.85 3.54
C GLU A 17 -2.67 14.01 2.02
N ASP A 18 -1.50 14.45 1.56
CA ASP A 18 -1.21 14.60 0.12
C ASP A 18 -1.19 13.25 -0.62
N ILE A 19 -0.68 12.20 0.03
CA ILE A 19 -0.70 10.83 -0.50
C ILE A 19 -2.16 10.35 -0.57
N LEU A 20 -2.92 10.58 0.51
CA LEU A 20 -4.29 10.10 0.65
C LEU A 20 -5.23 10.79 -0.35
N LYS A 21 -5.11 12.12 -0.52
CA LYS A 21 -5.86 12.90 -1.53
C LYS A 21 -5.56 12.44 -2.95
N ALA A 22 -4.29 12.19 -3.26
CA ALA A 22 -3.89 11.71 -4.57
C ALA A 22 -4.52 10.33 -4.86
N PHE A 23 -4.52 9.42 -3.89
CA PHE A 23 -5.17 8.13 -4.03
C PHE A 23 -6.68 8.26 -4.25
N ARG A 24 -7.38 9.06 -3.43
CA ARG A 24 -8.84 9.28 -3.59
C ARG A 24 -9.18 9.80 -5.00
N SER A 25 -8.39 10.75 -5.50
CA SER A 25 -8.58 11.36 -6.83
C SER A 25 -8.32 10.37 -7.97
N LEU A 26 -7.28 9.54 -7.86
CA LEU A 26 -7.02 8.48 -8.83
C LEU A 26 -8.10 7.40 -8.76
N TYR A 27 -8.45 6.95 -7.55
CA TYR A 27 -9.48 5.94 -7.37
C TYR A 27 -10.80 6.32 -8.04
N SER A 28 -11.30 7.55 -7.85
CA SER A 28 -12.53 8.01 -8.51
C SER A 28 -12.40 8.09 -10.04
N SER A 29 -11.19 8.25 -10.57
CA SER A 29 -10.93 8.23 -12.02
C SER A 29 -10.98 6.82 -12.61
N TYR A 30 -10.62 5.79 -11.84
CA TYR A 30 -10.51 4.40 -12.31
C TYR A 30 -11.64 3.47 -11.86
N PHE A 31 -12.40 3.84 -10.83
CA PHE A 31 -13.51 3.05 -10.29
C PHE A 31 -14.81 3.86 -10.30
N THR A 32 -15.93 3.16 -10.47
CA THR A 32 -17.26 3.75 -10.36
C THR A 32 -17.66 3.83 -8.88
N THR A 33 -18.08 5.01 -8.43
CA THR A 33 -18.53 5.25 -7.05
C THR A 33 -19.99 5.74 -7.04
N PRO A 34 -20.80 5.39 -6.02
CA PRO A 34 -20.49 4.45 -4.92
C PRO A 34 -20.49 2.97 -5.38
N CYS A 35 -19.81 2.09 -4.63
CA CYS A 35 -19.74 0.66 -4.89
C CYS A 35 -19.63 -0.13 -3.58
N ASP A 36 -20.28 -1.30 -3.51
CA ASP A 36 -20.34 -2.14 -2.29
C ASP A 36 -18.99 -2.78 -1.93
N ARG A 37 -18.13 -2.99 -2.94
CA ARG A 37 -16.76 -3.50 -2.79
C ARG A 37 -15.78 -2.51 -3.38
N VAL A 38 -14.67 -2.25 -2.70
CA VAL A 38 -13.73 -1.18 -3.09
C VAL A 38 -13.19 -1.40 -4.51
N PHE A 39 -12.90 -2.64 -4.91
CA PHE A 39 -12.41 -2.90 -6.26
C PHE A 39 -13.45 -3.56 -7.19
N GLY A 40 -14.74 -3.50 -6.83
CA GLY A 40 -15.79 -4.27 -7.50
C GLY A 40 -16.22 -3.74 -8.87
N LYS A 41 -16.08 -2.45 -9.14
CA LYS A 41 -16.56 -1.80 -10.38
C LYS A 41 -15.48 -0.95 -11.05
N PRO A 42 -14.42 -1.55 -11.60
CA PRO A 42 -13.42 -0.82 -12.37
C PRO A 42 -14.04 -0.30 -13.67
N LYS A 43 -13.70 0.93 -14.03
CA LYS A 43 -14.08 1.54 -15.32
C LYS A 43 -13.30 0.93 -16.49
N ASP A 44 -12.06 0.50 -16.21
CA ASP A 44 -11.16 -0.16 -17.16
C ASP A 44 -10.34 -1.22 -16.41
N LEU A 45 -10.58 -2.50 -16.74
CA LEU A 45 -9.90 -3.64 -16.12
C LEU A 45 -8.39 -3.66 -16.37
N SER A 46 -7.94 -3.09 -17.50
CA SER A 46 -6.51 -3.04 -17.82
C SER A 46 -5.76 -2.00 -16.96
N LYS A 47 -6.50 -1.04 -16.39
CA LYS A 47 -5.92 0.10 -15.66
C LYS A 47 -6.31 0.15 -14.18
N CYS A 48 -7.11 -0.79 -13.70
CA CYS A 48 -7.60 -0.80 -12.31
C CYS A 48 -6.50 -0.90 -11.25
N ARG A 49 -5.27 -1.28 -11.63
CA ARG A 49 -4.09 -1.35 -10.74
C ARG A 49 -3.36 -0.01 -10.58
N ILE A 50 -3.61 0.96 -11.45
CA ILE A 50 -2.90 2.25 -11.45
C ILE A 50 -3.03 2.99 -10.11
N PRO A 51 -4.22 3.12 -9.49
CA PRO A 51 -4.34 3.79 -8.19
C PRO A 51 -3.47 3.15 -7.10
N ILE A 52 -3.37 1.82 -7.10
CA ILE A 52 -2.61 1.08 -6.08
C ILE A 52 -1.10 1.14 -6.34
N GLN A 53 -0.67 1.03 -7.60
CA GLN A 53 0.74 1.25 -7.95
C GLN A 53 1.19 2.66 -7.54
N ASN A 54 0.36 3.68 -7.83
CA ASN A 54 0.66 5.06 -7.44
C ASN A 54 0.71 5.24 -5.92
N LEU A 55 -0.20 4.62 -5.18
CA LEU A 55 -0.22 4.65 -3.71
C LEU A 55 1.09 4.10 -3.13
N ILE A 56 1.53 2.93 -3.62
CA ILE A 56 2.77 2.30 -3.14
C ILE A 56 3.99 3.14 -3.49
N ASP A 57 4.10 3.65 -4.73
CA ASP A 57 5.21 4.52 -5.12
C ASP A 57 5.29 5.79 -4.24
N ARG A 58 4.14 6.38 -3.87
CA ARG A 58 4.08 7.54 -2.97
C ARG A 58 4.48 7.21 -1.54
N PHE A 59 4.06 6.07 -1.00
CA PHE A 59 4.51 5.62 0.32
C PHE A 59 6.01 5.33 0.35
N ILE A 60 6.57 4.73 -0.72
CA ILE A 60 8.02 4.52 -0.85
C ILE A 60 8.74 5.87 -0.77
N HIS A 61 8.26 6.88 -1.50
CA HIS A 61 8.84 8.22 -1.47
C HIS A 61 8.74 8.86 -0.07
N TYR A 62 7.59 8.77 0.56
CA TYR A 62 7.33 9.31 1.89
C TYR A 62 8.24 8.70 2.96
N ILE A 63 8.41 7.38 2.95
CA ILE A 63 9.25 6.67 3.93
C ILE A 63 10.73 6.97 3.71
N ASN A 64 11.18 7.01 2.44
CA ASN A 64 12.60 7.22 2.14
C ASN A 64 13.05 8.68 2.37
N ASN A 65 12.14 9.64 2.31
CA ASN A 65 12.43 11.04 2.61
C ASN A 65 12.19 11.39 4.09
N GLY A 66 11.61 10.48 4.86
CA GLY A 66 11.28 10.67 6.26
C GLY A 66 12.48 10.52 7.20
N SER A 67 12.45 11.25 8.32
CA SER A 67 13.50 11.25 9.36
C SER A 67 13.23 10.30 10.54
N LEU A 68 12.21 9.44 10.48
CA LEU A 68 12.06 8.32 11.43
C LEU A 68 13.38 7.56 11.49
N ARG A 69 13.83 7.18 12.70
CA ARG A 69 15.09 6.45 12.96
C ARG A 69 15.54 5.64 11.75
N GLU A 70 16.69 6.03 11.16
CA GLU A 70 17.16 5.52 9.87
C GLU A 70 16.99 4.01 9.75
N GLU A 71 17.32 3.24 10.78
CA GLU A 71 17.18 1.78 10.78
C GLU A 71 15.75 1.26 10.55
N ARG A 72 14.73 1.87 11.21
CA ARG A 72 13.32 1.46 11.04
C ARG A 72 12.78 1.88 9.67
N ASN A 73 13.11 3.08 9.23
CA ASN A 73 12.77 3.56 7.89
C ASN A 73 13.42 2.72 6.80
N ASN A 74 14.69 2.37 6.98
CA ASN A 74 15.43 1.50 6.07
C ASN A 74 14.76 0.12 5.98
N LYS A 75 14.24 -0.41 7.09
CA LYS A 75 13.53 -1.70 7.08
C LYS A 75 12.18 -1.61 6.38
N ILE A 76 11.30 -0.69 6.76
CA ILE A 76 9.97 -0.56 6.12
C ILE A 76 10.12 -0.15 4.65
N GLY A 77 10.97 0.83 4.37
CA GLY A 77 11.24 1.35 3.04
C GLY A 77 11.83 0.28 2.11
N SER A 78 12.78 -0.54 2.57
CA SER A 78 13.33 -1.64 1.76
C SER A 78 12.29 -2.72 1.45
N ARG A 79 11.47 -3.11 2.43
CA ARG A 79 10.36 -4.05 2.23
C ARG A 79 9.35 -3.53 1.21
N LEU A 80 8.93 -2.28 1.37
CA LEU A 80 7.97 -1.65 0.46
C LEU A 80 8.55 -1.45 -0.94
N LYS A 81 9.84 -1.14 -1.07
CA LYS A 81 10.55 -1.07 -2.36
C LYS A 81 10.59 -2.43 -3.06
N SER A 82 10.85 -3.51 -2.32
CA SER A 82 10.79 -4.87 -2.87
C SER A 82 9.39 -5.22 -3.37
N ILE A 83 8.35 -4.89 -2.61
CA ILE A 83 6.95 -5.04 -3.03
C ILE A 83 6.66 -4.21 -4.29
N GLY A 84 7.05 -2.95 -4.32
CA GLY A 84 6.86 -2.06 -5.47
C GLY A 84 7.54 -2.59 -6.74
N ASN A 85 8.73 -3.16 -6.61
CA ASN A 85 9.43 -3.82 -7.72
C ASN A 85 8.67 -5.07 -8.20
N TRP A 86 8.21 -5.91 -7.26
CA TRP A 86 7.40 -7.10 -7.60
C TRP A 86 6.10 -6.73 -8.33
N MET A 87 5.42 -5.66 -7.91
CA MET A 87 4.20 -5.15 -8.56
C MET A 87 4.43 -4.61 -9.97
N LYS A 88 5.67 -4.21 -10.30
CA LYS A 88 6.05 -3.75 -11.64
C LYS A 88 6.37 -4.92 -12.58
N SER A 89 6.87 -6.03 -12.04
CA SER A 89 7.25 -7.21 -12.82
C SER A 89 6.15 -8.28 -12.90
N THR A 90 5.13 -8.23 -12.04
CA THR A 90 4.16 -9.31 -11.84
C THR A 90 2.74 -8.76 -11.77
N SER A 91 1.80 -9.41 -12.44
CA SER A 91 0.37 -9.14 -12.22
C SER A 91 -0.03 -9.56 -10.81
N PHE A 92 -0.89 -8.76 -10.17
CA PHE A 92 -1.30 -8.99 -8.78
C PHE A 92 -2.80 -8.81 -8.59
N ASP A 93 -3.32 -9.43 -7.52
CA ASP A 93 -4.69 -9.28 -7.05
C ASP A 93 -4.84 -7.99 -6.21
N LEU A 94 -5.97 -7.31 -6.34
CA LEU A 94 -6.29 -6.11 -5.57
C LEU A 94 -6.88 -6.42 -4.18
N ALA A 95 -7.38 -7.64 -3.95
CA ALA A 95 -8.03 -8.04 -2.70
C ALA A 95 -7.18 -7.76 -1.43
N PRO A 96 -5.86 -8.04 -1.40
CA PRO A 96 -5.04 -7.72 -0.23
C PRO A 96 -5.01 -6.23 0.13
N PHE A 97 -5.25 -5.35 -0.85
CA PHE A 97 -5.21 -3.89 -0.67
C PHE A 97 -6.54 -3.29 -0.19
N GLU A 98 -7.62 -4.07 -0.18
CA GLU A 98 -8.96 -3.58 0.12
C GLU A 98 -9.09 -2.95 1.51
N PRO A 99 -8.51 -3.52 2.60
CA PRO A 99 -8.57 -2.89 3.92
C PRO A 99 -7.95 -1.49 3.96
N LEU A 100 -6.76 -1.34 3.35
CA LEU A 100 -6.07 -0.05 3.30
C LEU A 100 -6.85 0.95 2.45
N ALA A 101 -7.29 0.55 1.26
CA ALA A 101 -8.05 1.42 0.37
C ALA A 101 -9.37 1.87 1.01
N THR A 102 -10.07 0.97 1.73
CA THR A 102 -11.28 1.29 2.49
C THR A 102 -11.02 2.40 3.51
N LEU A 103 -9.96 2.28 4.31
CA LEU A 103 -9.59 3.29 5.31
C LEU A 103 -9.31 4.65 4.66
N ILE A 104 -8.55 4.68 3.57
CA ILE A 104 -8.21 5.92 2.88
C ILE A 104 -9.47 6.61 2.32
N LEU A 105 -10.36 5.83 1.68
CA LEU A 105 -11.61 6.33 1.11
C LEU A 105 -12.59 6.82 2.18
N ASN A 106 -12.57 6.22 3.37
CA ASN A 106 -13.39 6.62 4.51
C ASN A 106 -12.73 7.70 5.39
N HIS A 107 -11.69 8.38 4.90
CA HIS A 107 -11.04 9.48 5.62
C HIS A 107 -10.48 9.07 7.00
N ALA A 108 -9.94 7.86 7.11
CA ALA A 108 -9.24 7.41 8.31
C ALA A 108 -8.03 8.29 8.63
N THR A 109 -7.61 8.24 9.90
CA THR A 109 -6.45 8.98 10.40
C THR A 109 -5.14 8.42 9.84
N ASP A 110 -4.09 9.24 9.81
CA ASP A 110 -2.75 8.84 9.40
C ASP A 110 -2.24 7.64 10.21
N ARG A 111 -2.56 7.59 11.50
CA ARG A 111 -2.30 6.45 12.38
C ARG A 111 -2.93 5.16 11.86
N GLU A 112 -4.22 5.18 11.54
CA GLU A 112 -4.94 3.99 11.06
C GLU A 112 -4.41 3.52 9.71
N VAL A 113 -4.16 4.46 8.81
CA VAL A 113 -3.56 4.20 7.50
C VAL A 113 -2.17 3.58 7.66
N TRP A 114 -1.33 4.12 8.54
CA TRP A 114 0.02 3.60 8.80
C TRP A 114 -0.01 2.18 9.35
N CYS A 115 -0.86 1.90 10.34
CA CYS A 115 -1.05 0.55 10.86
C CYS A 115 -1.52 -0.42 9.77
N SER A 116 -2.46 0.00 8.93
CA SER A 116 -2.96 -0.82 7.83
C SER A 116 -1.90 -1.08 6.75
N LEU A 117 -1.06 -0.09 6.43
CA LEU A 117 0.07 -0.24 5.52
C LEU A 117 1.06 -1.28 6.01
N ASN A 118 1.39 -1.28 7.31
CA ASN A 118 2.29 -2.29 7.89
C ASN A 118 1.71 -3.71 7.78
N ASN A 119 0.42 -3.89 8.08
CA ASN A 119 -0.27 -5.18 7.90
C ASN A 119 -0.30 -5.62 6.43
N LEU A 120 -0.49 -4.68 5.49
CA LEU A 120 -0.45 -4.94 4.06
C LEU A 120 0.93 -5.44 3.63
N ILE A 121 2.01 -4.80 4.09
CA ILE A 121 3.38 -5.22 3.78
C ILE A 121 3.61 -6.65 4.21
N GLU A 122 3.24 -7.01 5.44
CA GLU A 122 3.36 -8.39 5.95
C GLU A 122 2.57 -9.39 5.10
N THR A 123 1.34 -9.03 4.74
CA THR A 123 0.47 -9.86 3.90
C THR A 123 1.07 -10.09 2.51
N LEU A 124 1.58 -9.04 1.87
CA LEU A 124 2.18 -9.13 0.54
C LEU A 124 3.48 -9.92 0.53
N GLU A 125 4.33 -9.78 1.56
CA GLU A 125 5.53 -10.59 1.68
C GLU A 125 5.21 -12.09 1.75
N ILE A 126 4.19 -12.49 2.51
CA ILE A 126 3.73 -13.88 2.58
C ILE A 126 3.26 -14.36 1.20
N ILE A 127 2.49 -13.55 0.48
CA ILE A 127 2.03 -13.86 -0.88
C ILE A 127 3.20 -14.05 -1.83
N ILE A 128 4.18 -13.15 -1.81
CA ILE A 128 5.36 -13.18 -2.69
C ILE A 128 6.20 -14.45 -2.42
N VAL A 129 6.46 -14.75 -1.15
CA VAL A 129 7.22 -15.95 -0.75
C VAL A 129 6.47 -17.22 -1.18
N THR A 130 5.16 -17.28 -0.94
CA THR A 130 4.34 -18.43 -1.29
C THR A 130 4.29 -18.66 -2.81
N ALA A 131 4.20 -17.59 -3.59
CA ALA A 131 4.24 -17.67 -5.06
C ALA A 131 5.60 -18.18 -5.56
N SER A 132 6.70 -17.71 -4.95
CA SER A 132 8.06 -18.11 -5.30
C SER A 132 8.30 -19.60 -5.01
N LEU A 133 7.80 -20.09 -3.87
CA LEU A 133 7.87 -21.51 -3.52
C LEU A 133 7.10 -22.36 -4.53
N LYS A 134 5.85 -22.01 -4.86
CA LYS A 134 5.03 -22.76 -5.83
C LYS A 134 5.72 -22.91 -7.19
N ASN A 135 6.40 -21.86 -7.65
CA ASN A 135 7.12 -21.89 -8.93
C ASN A 135 8.32 -22.84 -8.90
N ALA A 136 9.02 -22.95 -7.77
CA ALA A 136 10.17 -23.85 -7.63
C ALA A 136 9.78 -25.35 -7.69
N TRP A 137 8.62 -25.71 -7.14
CA TRP A 137 8.11 -27.10 -7.16
C TRP A 137 7.43 -27.49 -8.47
N ALA A 138 7.05 -26.52 -9.31
CA ALA A 138 6.46 -26.79 -10.63
C ALA A 138 7.52 -27.12 -11.70
N THR A 139 8.80 -26.90 -11.42
CA THR A 139 9.95 -27.11 -12.33
C THR A 139 10.79 -28.36 -12.02
N THR A 140 10.35 -29.20 -11.08
CA THR A 140 10.96 -30.48 -10.70
C THR A 140 10.01 -31.63 -10.95
#